data_AF-A0A2E3MRU8-F1
#
_entry.id   AF-A0A2E3MRU8-F1
#
_cell.length_a   1.000
_cell.length_b   1.000
_cell.length_c   1.000
_cell.angle_alpha   90.00
_cell.angle_beta   90.00
_cell.angle_gamma   90.00
#
_symmetry.space_group_name_H-M   'P 1'
#
loop_
_entity.id
_entity.type
_entity.pdbx_description
1 polymer ?
#
loop_
_entity_poly.entity_id
_entity_poly.type
_entity_poly.pdbx_seq_one_letter_code
_entity_poly.pdbx_strand_id
1 'polypeptide(L)'
;MQLALSTDQGVHFQKPIAIDLKQPVGRPAVAVLEDGSSFLCWLRQGDGHAQLRAARVLQGGQVATQWAIAKVAPGRASGFPRVVADGSGVIVSWTSGRAQQLRVRAVRISFGN
;
A
#
# COMPACT_ATOMS: atom_id res chain seq x y z
N MET A 1 6.31 -8.72 -3.34
CA MET A 1 4.88 -8.34 -3.25
C MET A 1 4.34 -8.31 -4.65
N GLN A 2 3.19 -8.93 -4.85
CA GLN A 2 2.52 -8.99 -6.15
C GLN A 2 1.06 -8.57 -6.00
N LEU A 3 0.46 -8.14 -7.10
CA LEU A 3 -0.95 -7.85 -7.25
C LEU A 3 -1.50 -8.71 -8.38
N ALA A 4 -2.64 -9.36 -8.18
CA ALA A 4 -3.37 -10.00 -9.26
C ALA A 4 -4.72 -9.29 -9.40
N LEU A 5 -5.16 -9.08 -10.64
CA LEU A 5 -6.41 -8.41 -10.96
C LEU A 5 -7.44 -9.43 -11.45
N SER A 6 -8.70 -9.20 -11.09
CA SER A 6 -9.83 -9.93 -11.62
C SER A 6 -10.80 -8.95 -12.28
N THR A 7 -11.35 -9.35 -13.42
CA THR A 7 -12.37 -8.61 -14.17
C THR A 7 -13.72 -9.34 -14.20
N ASP A 8 -13.83 -10.44 -13.47
CA ASP A 8 -14.98 -11.34 -13.46
C ASP A 8 -15.42 -11.66 -12.03
N GLN A 9 -15.40 -10.65 -11.16
CA GLN A 9 -15.87 -10.72 -9.77
C GLN A 9 -15.13 -11.76 -8.92
N GLY A 10 -13.85 -11.97 -9.21
CA GLY A 10 -12.96 -12.85 -8.45
C GLY A 10 -12.98 -14.32 -8.88
N VAL A 11 -13.65 -14.66 -9.98
CA VAL A 11 -13.66 -16.05 -10.49
C VAL A 11 -12.28 -16.41 -11.04
N HIS A 12 -11.69 -15.54 -11.85
CA HIS A 12 -10.33 -15.71 -12.37
C HIS A 12 -9.47 -14.49 -12.05
N PHE A 13 -8.18 -14.77 -11.86
CA PHE A 13 -7.16 -13.75 -11.67
C PHE A 13 -6.14 -13.81 -12.81
N GLN A 14 -5.81 -12.64 -13.34
CA GLN A 14 -4.75 -12.49 -14.31
C GLN A 14 -3.39 -12.84 -13.69
N LYS A 15 -2.37 -13.00 -14.55
CA LYS A 15 -1.00 -13.24 -14.11
C LYS A 15 -0.57 -12.15 -13.11
N PRO A 16 0.00 -12.50 -11.95
CA PRO A 16 0.40 -11.52 -10.95
C PRO A 16 1.42 -10.51 -11.48
N ILE A 17 1.16 -9.25 -11.18
CA ILE A 17 2.01 -8.10 -11.45
C ILE A 17 2.98 -7.93 -10.27
N ALA A 18 4.28 -7.87 -10.55
CA ALA A 18 5.28 -7.59 -9.53
C ALA A 18 5.24 -6.11 -9.12
N ILE A 19 4.86 -5.85 -7.86
CA ILE A 19 4.80 -4.49 -7.30
C ILE A 19 6.10 -4.12 -6.56
N ASP A 20 6.64 -5.09 -5.83
CA ASP A 20 7.88 -4.92 -5.09
C ASP A 20 8.71 -6.20 -5.12
N LEU A 21 9.86 -6.12 -5.81
CA LEU A 21 10.85 -7.19 -5.93
C LEU A 21 12.05 -7.01 -5.00
N LYS A 22 12.04 -6.00 -4.11
CA LYS A 22 13.13 -5.77 -3.16
C LYS A 22 12.95 -6.70 -1.94
N GLN A 23 12.80 -6.13 -0.74
CA GLN A 23 12.56 -6.89 0.49
C GLN A 23 11.20 -6.54 1.09
N PRO A 24 10.08 -6.91 0.43
CA PRO A 24 8.76 -6.69 0.99
C PRO A 24 8.61 -7.55 2.25
N VAL A 25 8.30 -6.91 3.38
CA VAL A 25 7.92 -7.60 4.62
C VAL A 25 6.46 -8.08 4.53
N GLY A 26 5.66 -7.43 3.68
CA GLY A 26 4.25 -7.77 3.44
C GLY A 26 3.30 -6.81 4.13
N ARG A 27 2.22 -7.36 4.70
CA ARG A 27 1.08 -6.59 5.28
C ARG A 27 0.44 -5.63 4.26
N PRO A 28 0.06 -6.15 3.07
CA PRO A 28 -0.51 -5.30 2.05
C PRO A 28 -1.92 -4.85 2.47
N ALA A 29 -2.29 -3.64 2.06
CA ALA A 29 -3.66 -3.19 1.98
C ALA A 29 -3.90 -2.61 0.59
N VAL A 30 -5.12 -2.75 0.08
CA VAL A 30 -5.52 -2.28 -1.25
C VAL A 30 -6.86 -1.54 -1.16
N ALA A 31 -6.99 -0.47 -1.95
CA ALA A 31 -8.24 0.20 -2.24
C ALA A 31 -8.42 0.27 -3.76
N VAL A 32 -9.60 -0.12 -4.23
CA VAL A 32 -10.01 0.09 -5.62
C VAL A 32 -10.60 1.49 -5.73
N LEU A 33 -10.19 2.25 -6.73
CA LEU A 33 -10.57 3.63 -6.97
C LEU A 33 -11.70 3.70 -8.01
N GLU A 34 -12.41 4.81 -8.05
CA GLU A 34 -13.56 5.00 -8.96
C GLU A 34 -13.17 4.89 -10.44
N ASP A 35 -11.94 5.26 -10.80
CA ASP A 35 -11.41 5.12 -12.16
C ASP A 35 -10.96 3.68 -12.52
N GLY A 36 -11.22 2.71 -11.63
CA GLY A 36 -10.83 1.31 -11.79
C GLY A 36 -9.35 1.03 -11.51
N SER A 37 -8.54 2.04 -11.18
CA SER A 37 -7.18 1.83 -10.71
C SER A 37 -7.16 1.32 -9.26
N SER A 38 -6.05 0.72 -8.85
CA SER A 38 -5.84 0.17 -7.50
C SER A 38 -4.72 0.93 -6.79
N PHE A 39 -4.96 1.38 -5.57
CA PHE A 39 -3.93 1.88 -4.69
C PHE A 39 -3.54 0.83 -3.66
N LEU A 40 -2.24 0.59 -3.50
CA LEU A 40 -1.71 -0.40 -2.57
C LEU A 40 -0.76 0.28 -1.60
N CYS A 41 -0.74 -0.18 -0.36
CA CYS A 41 0.33 0.10 0.59
C CYS A 41 0.83 -1.18 1.24
N TRP A 42 2.11 -1.21 1.59
CA TRP A 42 2.76 -2.38 2.19
C TRP A 42 3.99 -1.98 3.00
N LEU A 43 4.49 -2.91 3.81
CA LEU A 43 5.76 -2.74 4.50
C LEU A 43 6.90 -3.38 3.72
N ARG A 44 8.01 -2.64 3.61
CA ARG A 44 9.28 -3.07 3.03
C ARG A 44 10.39 -2.95 4.08
N GLN A 45 11.30 -3.91 4.12
CA GLN A 45 12.53 -3.79 4.88
C GLN A 45 13.43 -2.74 4.21
N GLY A 46 13.89 -1.78 4.98
CA GLY A 46 14.93 -0.83 4.58
C GLY A 46 16.16 -0.95 5.47
N ASP A 47 17.12 -0.05 5.24
CA ASP A 47 18.38 -0.03 5.98
C ASP A 47 18.16 0.42 7.42
N GLY A 48 18.13 -0.52 8.36
CA GLY A 48 17.94 -0.27 9.79
C GLY A 48 16.50 0.07 10.24
N HIS A 49 15.56 0.27 9.31
CA HIS A 49 14.14 0.51 9.60
C HIS A 49 13.23 -0.20 8.60
N ALA A 50 11.95 -0.37 8.94
CA ALA A 50 10.92 -0.72 7.95
C ALA A 50 10.37 0.55 7.29
N GLN A 51 9.89 0.43 6.06
CA GLN A 51 9.30 1.53 5.29
C GLN A 51 7.84 1.21 4.96
N LEU A 52 6.95 2.17 5.17
CA LEU A 52 5.62 2.15 4.57
C LEU A 52 5.74 2.63 3.13
N ARG A 53 5.49 1.72 2.19
CA ARG A 53 5.53 1.97 0.75
C ARG A 53 4.11 1.98 0.21
N ALA A 54 3.94 2.65 -0.93
CA ALA A 54 2.69 2.60 -1.66
C ALA A 54 2.89 2.66 -3.17
N ALA A 55 1.87 2.27 -3.92
CA ALA A 55 1.84 2.34 -5.36
C ALA A 55 0.40 2.51 -5.86
N ARG A 56 0.24 3.20 -7.00
CA ARG A 56 -1.00 3.18 -7.78
C ARG A 56 -0.77 2.34 -9.03
N VAL A 57 -1.68 1.42 -9.29
CA VAL A 57 -1.66 0.50 -10.44
C VAL A 57 -2.91 0.76 -11.26
N LEU A 58 -2.74 1.10 -12.53
CA LEU A 58 -3.87 1.34 -13.44
C LEU A 58 -4.64 0.04 -13.73
N GLN A 59 -5.86 0.15 -14.23
CA GLN A 59 -6.73 -1.01 -14.53
C GLN A 59 -6.04 -2.06 -15.44
N GLY A 60 -5.17 -1.62 -16.35
CA GLY A 60 -4.37 -2.51 -17.23
C GLY A 60 -3.14 -3.14 -16.57
N GLY A 61 -2.94 -2.96 -15.27
CA GLY A 61 -1.83 -3.55 -14.51
C GLY A 61 -0.52 -2.77 -14.52
N GLN A 62 -0.49 -1.60 -15.18
CA GLN A 62 0.69 -0.73 -15.18
C GLN A 62 0.85 -0.03 -13.82
N VAL A 63 2.04 -0.12 -13.23
CA VAL A 63 2.40 0.64 -12.02
C VAL A 63 2.64 2.10 -12.43
N ALA A 64 1.70 3.00 -12.11
CA ALA A 64 1.78 4.41 -12.49
C ALA A 64 2.76 5.22 -11.62
N THR A 65 2.71 5.01 -10.30
CA THR A 65 3.56 5.77 -9.36
C THR A 65 3.83 4.92 -8.12
N GLN A 66 5.00 5.11 -7.50
CA GLN A 66 5.36 4.52 -6.22
C GLN A 66 5.84 5.58 -5.23
N TRP A 67 5.45 5.43 -3.96
CA TRP A 67 5.80 6.34 -2.88
C TRP A 67 6.49 5.64 -1.72
N ALA A 68 7.32 6.41 -1.02
CA ALA A 68 7.72 6.14 0.36
C ALA A 68 6.88 7.05 1.27
N ILE A 69 5.94 6.49 2.01
CA ILE A 69 5.04 7.29 2.87
C ILE A 69 5.74 7.64 4.18
N ALA A 70 6.38 6.67 4.82
CA ALA A 70 7.02 6.87 6.12
C ALA A 70 8.10 5.83 6.41
N LYS A 71 9.05 6.19 7.29
CA LYS A 71 9.84 5.21 8.04
C LYS A 71 9.00 4.74 9.24
N VAL A 72 9.01 3.44 9.51
CA VAL A 72 8.27 2.81 10.62
C VAL A 72 9.17 1.86 11.40
N ALA A 73 8.78 1.54 12.64
CA ALA A 73 9.51 0.60 13.48
C ALA A 73 9.52 -0.80 12.82
N PRO A 74 10.63 -1.55 12.91
CA PRO A 74 10.67 -2.92 12.40
C PRO A 74 9.77 -3.85 13.20
N GLY A 75 9.45 -5.01 12.63
CA GLY A 75 8.70 -6.07 13.32
C GLY A 75 7.25 -5.68 13.62
N ARG A 76 6.69 -6.24 14.70
CA ARG A 76 5.24 -6.14 15.01
C ARG A 76 4.78 -4.73 15.41
N ALA A 77 5.69 -3.86 15.87
CA ALA A 77 5.35 -2.51 16.32
C ALA A 77 4.81 -1.59 15.21
N SER A 78 5.12 -1.89 13.93
CA SER A 78 4.56 -1.16 12.77
C SER A 78 3.10 -1.53 12.46
N GLY A 79 2.54 -2.55 13.12
CA GLY A 79 1.15 -2.95 12.93
C GLY A 79 0.84 -3.41 11.51
N PHE A 80 -0.34 -3.06 11.01
CA PHE A 80 -0.80 -3.34 9.65
C PHE A 80 -1.34 -2.04 9.06
N PRO A 81 -0.72 -1.49 8.00
CA PRO A 81 -1.26 -0.30 7.36
C PRO A 81 -2.62 -0.61 6.75
N ARG A 82 -3.47 0.41 6.69
CA ARG A 82 -4.81 0.34 6.06
C ARG A 82 -4.92 1.47 5.04
N VAL A 83 -5.74 1.25 4.02
CA VAL A 83 -6.04 2.27 3.01
C VAL A 83 -7.51 2.20 2.64
N VAL A 84 -8.11 3.37 2.42
CA VAL A 84 -9.46 3.54 1.89
C VAL A 84 -9.45 4.63 0.83
N ALA A 85 -10.29 4.49 -0.20
CA ALA A 85 -10.55 5.55 -1.15
C ALA A 85 -11.42 6.64 -0.51
N ASP A 86 -11.23 7.90 -0.92
CA ASP A 86 -12.03 9.04 -0.45
C ASP A 86 -12.66 9.87 -1.59
N GLY A 87 -12.80 9.26 -2.77
CA GLY A 87 -13.31 9.89 -4.00
C GLY A 87 -12.17 10.43 -4.86
N SER A 88 -11.49 11.49 -4.42
CA SER A 88 -10.40 12.14 -5.19
C SER A 88 -8.98 11.66 -4.83
N GLY A 89 -8.88 10.69 -3.93
CA GLY A 89 -7.62 10.21 -3.41
C GLY A 89 -7.78 8.99 -2.53
N VAL A 90 -6.82 8.83 -1.62
CA VAL A 90 -6.83 7.78 -0.60
C VAL A 90 -6.39 8.33 0.75
N ILE A 91 -6.93 7.73 1.81
CA ILE A 91 -6.42 7.89 3.17
C ILE A 91 -5.66 6.61 3.53
N VAL A 92 -4.38 6.75 3.83
CA VAL A 92 -3.53 5.66 4.32
C VAL A 92 -3.27 5.87 5.81
N SER A 93 -3.54 4.87 6.64
CA SER A 93 -3.24 4.89 8.07
C SER A 93 -2.25 3.79 8.47
N TRP A 94 -1.44 4.06 9.49
CA TRP A 94 -0.44 3.12 10.00
C TRP A 94 -0.12 3.37 11.48
N THR A 95 0.42 2.35 12.14
CA THR A 95 0.93 2.48 13.50
C THR A 95 2.36 3.02 13.48
N SER A 96 2.62 4.02 14.32
CA SER A 96 3.93 4.63 14.52
C SER A 96 4.31 4.63 16.00
N GLY A 97 5.60 4.77 16.31
CA GLY A 97 6.11 4.77 17.68
C GLY A 97 6.86 3.48 18.04
N ARG A 98 7.22 3.35 19.31
CA ARG A 98 7.92 2.18 19.88
C ARG A 98 7.18 1.70 21.12
N ALA A 99 7.02 0.38 21.25
CA ALA A 99 6.52 -0.34 22.42
C ALA A 99 5.34 0.33 23.17
N GLN A 100 5.65 1.21 24.14
CA GLN A 100 4.69 1.84 25.04
C GLN A 100 4.08 3.15 24.52
N GLN A 101 4.50 3.66 23.36
CA GLN A 101 4.03 4.92 22.78
C GLN A 101 3.53 4.74 21.34
N LEU A 102 2.69 3.73 21.11
CA LEU A 102 2.07 3.51 19.81
C LEU A 102 1.03 4.59 19.52
N ARG A 103 1.06 5.13 18.30
CA ARG A 103 0.07 6.09 17.80
C ARG A 103 -0.35 5.72 16.40
N VAL A 104 -1.62 5.91 16.08
CA VAL A 104 -2.10 5.84 14.70
C VAL A 104 -1.76 7.16 14.01
N ARG A 105 -1.16 7.07 12.83
CA ARG A 105 -0.97 8.19 11.90
C ARG A 105 -1.77 7.93 10.65
N ALA A 106 -2.15 9.00 9.97
CA ALA A 106 -2.75 8.93 8.65
C ALA A 106 -2.17 10.00 7.73
N VAL A 107 -2.20 9.72 6.43
CA VAL A 107 -1.90 10.67 5.37
C VAL A 107 -2.98 10.55 4.32
N ARG A 108 -3.38 11.68 3.75
CA ARG A 108 -4.22 11.73 2.55
C ARG A 108 -3.31 11.93 1.34
N ILE A 109 -3.48 11.10 0.31
CA ILE A 109 -2.79 11.24 -0.97
C ILE A 109 -3.86 11.56 -2.00
N SER A 110 -3.79 12.76 -2.59
CA SER A 110 -4.70 13.17 -3.67
C SER A 110 -4.08 12.81 -5.01
N PHE A 111 -4.90 12.41 -5.97
CA PHE A 111 -4.46 12.25 -7.34
C PHE A 111 -4.73 13.56 -8.07
N GLY A 112 -3.72 14.11 -8.74
CA GLY A 112 -3.92 15.29 -9.59
C GLY A 112 -4.92 14.94 -10.70
N ASN A 113 -5.80 15.89 -11.02
CA ASN A 113 -6.60 15.87 -12.25
C ASN A 113 -5.70 16.03 -13.48
#